data_AF-A0A3C1F3D3-F1
#
_entry.id   AF-A0A3C1F3D3-F1
#
_cell.length_a   1.000
_cell.length_b   1.000
_cell.length_c   1.000
_cell.angle_alpha   90.00
_cell.angle_beta   90.00
_cell.angle_gamma   90.00
#
_symmetry.space_group_name_H-M   'P 1'
#
loop_
_entity.id
_entity.type
_entity.pdbx_description
1 polymer ?
#
loop_
_entity_poly.entity_id
_entity_poly.type
_entity_poly.pdbx_seq_one_letter_code
_entity_poly.pdbx_strand_id
1 'polypeptide(L)' 'AYKLLYRSGLNVSRALEAIELAYPSEEVKHLVNFVRASERGICAGISGDAVEGEDESLLPRKTLRNAPAEESA' A
#
# COMPACT_ATOMS: atom_id res chain seq x y z
N ALA A 1 4.52 -10.99 -0.48
CA ALA A 1 4.78 -9.80 -1.33
C ALA A 1 3.73 -8.69 -1.19
N TYR A 2 2.46 -8.85 -1.64
CA TYR A 2 1.49 -7.74 -1.68
C TYR A 2 1.18 -7.05 -0.34
N LYS A 3 1.13 -7.80 0.77
CA LYS A 3 0.98 -7.19 2.11
C LYS A 3 2.13 -6.24 2.44
N LEU A 4 3.37 -6.58 2.06
CA LEU A 4 4.51 -5.68 2.20
C LEU A 4 4.42 -4.48 1.26
N LEU A 5 3.88 -4.65 0.05
CA LEU A 5 3.77 -3.56 -0.92
C LEU A 5 2.69 -2.52 -0.54
N TYR A 6 1.59 -2.94 0.06
CA TYR A 6 0.41 -2.07 0.26
C TYR A 6 -0.01 -1.87 1.71
N ARG A 7 0.46 -2.69 2.66
CA ARG A 7 0.00 -2.67 4.07
C ARG A 7 1.13 -2.50 5.10
N SER A 8 2.39 -2.42 4.67
CA SER A 8 3.54 -2.29 5.59
C SER A 8 3.82 -0.85 6.02
N GLY A 9 3.15 0.14 5.41
CA GLY A 9 3.48 1.55 5.59
C GLY A 9 4.83 1.95 4.97
N LEU A 10 5.54 1.03 4.29
CA LEU A 10 6.76 1.34 3.56
C LEU A 10 6.43 2.05 2.26
N ASN A 11 7.31 2.97 1.85
CA ASN A 11 7.29 3.46 0.47
C ASN A 11 7.60 2.32 -0.51
N VAL A 12 7.19 2.50 -1.77
CA VAL A 12 7.30 1.46 -2.80
C VAL A 12 8.72 0.92 -2.93
N SER A 13 9.74 1.79 -2.96
CA SER A 13 11.15 1.36 -3.08
C SER A 13 11.58 0.45 -1.94
N ARG A 14 11.28 0.83 -0.69
CA ARG A 14 11.62 0.02 0.50
C ARG A 14 10.79 -1.26 0.59
N ALA A 15 9.53 -1.20 0.19
CA ALA A 15 8.70 -2.40 0.12
C ALA A 15 9.26 -3.41 -0.89
N LEU A 16 9.71 -2.95 -2.07
CA LEU A 16 10.32 -3.83 -3.08
C LEU A 16 11.62 -4.47 -2.60
N GLU A 17 12.50 -3.71 -1.96
CA GLU A 17 13.73 -4.25 -1.34
C GLU A 17 13.40 -5.32 -0.30
N ALA A 18 12.43 -5.05 0.58
CA ALA A 18 12.00 -6.01 1.61
C ALA A 18 11.37 -7.27 1.00
N ILE A 19 10.64 -7.13 -0.10
CA ILE A 19 10.01 -8.24 -0.83
C ILE A 19 11.06 -9.13 -1.49
N GLU A 20 12.07 -8.55 -2.16
CA GLU A 20 13.16 -9.29 -2.79
C GLU A 20 13.98 -10.09 -1.77
N LEU A 21 14.23 -9.51 -0.60
CA LEU A 21 14.98 -10.17 0.48
C LEU A 21 14.18 -11.29 1.15
N ALA A 22 12.89 -11.05 1.42
CA ALA A 22 12.05 -12.00 2.15
C ALA A 22 11.61 -13.21 1.29
N TYR A 23 11.49 -13.02 -0.03
CA TYR A 23 10.91 -14.03 -0.93
C TYR A 23 11.71 -14.17 -2.23
N PRO A 24 12.80 -14.97 -2.24
CA PRO A 24 13.61 -15.18 -3.43
C PRO A 24 12.97 -16.20 -4.39
N SER A 25 11.88 -15.83 -5.06
CA SER A 25 11.20 -16.66 -6.08
C SER A 25 11.08 -15.93 -7.43
N GLU A 26 10.88 -16.67 -8.52
CA GLU A 26 10.75 -16.09 -9.87
C GLU A 26 9.50 -15.22 -10.00
N GLU A 27 8.39 -15.62 -9.37
CA GLU A 27 7.14 -14.85 -9.34
C GLU A 27 7.34 -13.48 -8.68
N VAL A 28 8.16 -13.43 -7.63
CA VAL A 28 8.49 -12.19 -6.94
C VAL A 28 9.39 -11.30 -7.80
N LYS A 29 10.37 -11.87 -8.51
CA LYS A 29 11.18 -11.11 -9.47
C LYS A 29 10.32 -10.49 -10.56
N HIS A 30 9.37 -11.25 -11.11
CA HIS A 30 8.42 -10.71 -12.11
C HIS A 30 7.59 -9.56 -11.54
N LEU A 31 7.08 -9.69 -10.31
CA LEU A 31 6.35 -8.62 -9.64
C LEU A 31 7.22 -7.36 -9.48
N VAL A 32 8.45 -7.50 -8.98
CA VAL A 32 9.33 -6.36 -8.73
C VAL A 32 9.72 -5.67 -10.03
N ASN A 33 10.04 -6.45 -11.06
CA ASN A 33 10.35 -5.92 -12.38
C ASN A 33 9.16 -5.19 -13.01
N PHE A 34 7.95 -5.73 -12.88
CA PHE A 34 6.73 -5.07 -13.33
C PHE A 34 6.53 -3.72 -12.64
N VAL A 35 6.69 -3.66 -11.31
CA VAL A 35 6.51 -2.42 -10.55
C VAL A 35 7.58 -1.39 -10.93
N ARG A 36 8.86 -1.81 -11.06
CA ARG A 36 9.98 -0.93 -11.44
C ARG A 36 9.87 -0.41 -12.87
N ALA A 37 9.33 -1.22 -13.79
CA ALA A 37 9.17 -0.84 -15.20
C ALA A 37 7.92 0.02 -15.46
N SER A 38 7.05 0.24 -14.45
CA SER A 38 5.84 1.03 -14.64
C SER A 38 6.12 2.53 -14.73
N GLU A 39 5.95 3.10 -15.93
CA GLU A 39 6.14 4.54 -16.18
C GLU A 39 5.06 5.42 -15.54
N ARG A 40 3.84 4.90 -15.40
CA ARG A 40 2.71 5.60 -14.76
C ARG A 40 2.64 5.39 -13.25
N GLY A 41 3.50 4.54 -12.70
CA GLY A 41 3.40 4.03 -11.34
C GLY A 41 2.37 2.90 -11.20
N ILE A 42 2.18 2.43 -9.97
CA ILE A 42 1.21 1.37 -9.63
C ILE A 42 0.04 1.95 -8.85
N CYS A 43 -1.09 1.25 -8.86
CA CYS A 43 -2.25 1.63 -8.07
C CYS A 43 -1.87 1.78 -6.59
N ALA A 44 -2.39 2.81 -5.93
CA ALA A 44 -2.17 3.00 -4.51
C ALA A 44 -2.88 1.90 -3.71
N GLY A 45 -2.19 1.40 -2.69
CA GLY A 45 -2.80 0.55 -1.67
C GLY A 45 -3.70 1.34 -0.74
N ILE A 46 -4.46 0.63 0.10
CA ILE A 46 -5.21 1.24 1.19
C ILE A 46 -4.22 1.55 2.31
N SER A 47 -3.44 2.59 2.14
CA SER A 47 -2.69 3.22 3.22
C SER A 47 -3.53 4.38 3.72
N GLY A 48 -4.61 4.03 4.44
CA GLY A 48 -5.20 4.97 5.38
C GLY A 48 -4.22 5.12 6.53
N ASP A 49 -3.96 6.36 6.94
CA ASP A 49 -3.19 6.75 8.12
C ASP A 49 -3.93 6.35 9.43
N ALA A 50 -4.48 5.14 9.46
CA ALA A 50 -5.32 4.61 10.51
C ALA A 50 -4.70 3.32 11.05
N VAL A 51 -3.95 3.56 12.12
CA VAL A 51 -3.56 2.71 13.25
C VAL A 51 -4.27 1.34 13.35
N GLU A 52 -3.45 0.35 13.68
CA GLU A 52 -3.70 -0.93 14.37
C GLU A 52 -5.11 -1.51 14.32
N GLY A 53 -5.24 -2.58 13.56
CA GLY A 53 -6.39 -3.48 13.59
C GLY A 53 -6.13 -4.68 12.71
N GLU A 54 -6.06 -5.84 13.35
CA GLU A 54 -6.17 -7.19 12.80
C GLU A 54 -7.46 -7.37 11.98
N ASP A 55 -7.58 -6.67 10.86
CA ASP A 55 -8.74 -6.80 9.98
C ASP A 55 -8.27 -7.28 8.60
N GLU A 56 -8.70 -8.50 8.30
CA GLU A 56 -8.45 -9.25 7.07
C GLU A 56 -9.19 -8.65 5.86
N SER A 57 -9.73 -7.43 5.95
CA SER A 57 -10.33 -6.75 4.81
C SER A 57 -9.29 -6.13 3.86
N LEU A 58 -9.47 -6.39 2.56
CA LEU A 58 -8.76 -5.75 1.45
C LEU A 58 -9.48 -4.50 0.93
N LEU A 59 -10.59 -4.09 1.56
CA LEU A 59 -11.37 -2.94 1.11
C LEU A 59 -10.95 -1.64 1.81
N PRO A 60 -10.96 -0.50 1.09
CA PRO A 60 -10.66 0.79 1.71
C PRO A 60 -11.70 1.08 2.78
N ARG A 61 -11.28 1.20 4.04
CA ARG A 61 -12.12 1.89 5.02
C ARG A 61 -12.20 3.33 4.57
N LYS A 62 -13.40 3.73 4.13
CA LYS A 62 -13.76 5.05 3.63
C LYS A 62 -13.09 6.10 4.52
N THR A 63 -12.07 6.78 4.00
CA THR A 63 -11.44 7.89 4.73
C THR A 63 -12.51 8.97 4.87
N LEU A 64 -13.01 9.18 6.09
CA LEU A 64 -13.67 10.42 6.47
C LEU A 64 -12.57 11.50 6.49
N ARG A 65 -12.16 11.99 5.31
CA ARG A 65 -11.37 13.21 5.21
C ARG A 65 -12.28 14.27 4.60
N ASN A 66 -12.59 15.24 5.46
CA ASN A 66 -13.38 16.46 5.27
C ASN A 66 -14.90 16.29 5.47
N ALA A 67 -15.35 16.31 6.73
CA ALA A 67 -16.59 17.00 7.05
C ALA A 67 -16.28 18.52 7.06
N PRO A 68 -17.03 19.37 6.35
CA PRO A 68 -16.87 20.81 6.49
C PRO A 68 -17.18 21.21 7.93
N ALA A 69 -16.32 22.06 8.50
CA ALA A 69 -16.49 22.63 9.82
C ALA A 69 -17.82 23.40 9.90
N GLU A 70 -18.38 23.36 11.09
CA GLU A 70 -19.63 23.98 11.50
C GLU A 70 -19.74 25.44 11.01
N GLU A 71 -20.75 25.73 10.20
CA GLU A 71 -21.24 27.09 10.04
C GLU A 71 -22.28 27.32 11.14
N SER A 72 -21.79 27.89 12.26
CA SER A 72 -22.64 28.52 13.25
C SER A 72 -23.18 29.82 12.67
N ALA A 73 -24.49 29.86 12.40
CA ALA A 73 -25.31 31.07 12.32
C ALA A 73 -26.74 30.74 12.75
#